data_AF-A0A3B9IEF3-F1
#
_entry.id   AF-A0A3B9IEF3-F1
#
_cell.length_a   1.000
_cell.length_b   1.000
_cell.length_c   1.000
_cell.angle_alpha   90.00
_cell.angle_beta   90.00
_cell.angle_gamma   90.00
#
_symmetry.space_group_name_H-M   'P 1'
#
loop_
_entity.id
_entity.type
_entity.pdbx_description
1 polymer ?
#
loop_
_entity_poly.entity_id
_entity_poly.type
_entity_poly.pdbx_seq_one_letter_code
_entity_poly.pdbx_strand_id
1 'polypeptide(L)'
;MNTKEKVLRALEKGKGTYISGEMLAGECNVSRNAIWKSIAELKKSGYPIKSVTNRGYMLEETSDIISRAGICMYLDSGSDADEGGKICSEKVFVYDTLDSTNNEAKRNLIFSNDSMTHGTVFVARQQTAGRGHSGSSFSSPEGGIYFSVILEPEMIRKKDIPVTTFISDTVTDVLERLYQVKTERRRDSSVYVGSEKVCGILTEGISDLETGEYSNYIAGIGIRAEKLRSIHGLSPQRNRVIAEIIGGLSLWW
;
A
#
# COMPACT_ATOMS: atom_id res chain seq x y z
N MET A 1 -12.57 9.24 8.14
CA MET A 1 -13.01 7.96 7.53
C MET A 1 -14.52 7.96 7.37
N ASN A 2 -15.01 7.65 6.17
CA ASN A 2 -16.46 7.52 5.92
C ASN A 2 -16.99 6.19 6.48
N THR A 3 -18.32 6.01 6.52
CA THR A 3 -18.94 4.80 7.09
C THR A 3 -18.52 3.52 6.35
N LYS A 4 -18.43 3.56 5.02
CA LYS A 4 -18.02 2.41 4.19
C LYS A 4 -16.62 1.91 4.56
N GLU A 5 -15.67 2.83 4.73
CA GLU A 5 -14.30 2.50 5.16
C GLU A 5 -14.26 1.89 6.56
N LYS A 6 -15.02 2.43 7.52
CA LYS A 6 -15.11 1.88 8.88
C LYS A 6 -15.64 0.45 8.87
N VAL A 7 -16.72 0.22 8.12
CA VAL A 7 -17.32 -1.13 7.97
C VAL A 7 -16.34 -2.09 7.31
N LEU A 8 -15.67 -1.67 6.23
CA LEU A 8 -14.68 -2.52 5.56
C LEU A 8 -13.52 -2.86 6.50
N ARG A 9 -13.01 -1.89 7.27
CA ARG A 9 -11.93 -2.11 8.23
C ARG A 9 -12.33 -3.14 9.30
N ALA A 10 -13.54 -3.05 9.84
CA ALA A 10 -14.05 -4.03 10.81
C ALA A 10 -14.15 -5.44 10.20
N LEU A 11 -14.62 -5.54 8.95
CA LEU A 11 -14.69 -6.82 8.24
C LEU A 11 -13.31 -7.40 7.89
N GLU A 12 -12.33 -6.58 7.53
CA GLU A 12 -10.95 -7.01 7.28
C GLU A 12 -10.31 -7.55 8.57
N LYS A 13 -10.57 -6.93 9.73
CA LYS A 13 -10.08 -7.39 11.04
C LYS A 13 -10.63 -8.78 11.41
N GLY A 14 -11.88 -9.06 11.05
CA GLY A 14 -12.56 -10.33 11.28
C GLY A 14 -12.69 -11.19 10.03
N LYS A 15 -11.72 -11.13 9.10
CA LYS A 15 -11.76 -11.89 7.85
C LYS A 15 -12.04 -13.37 8.08
N GLY A 16 -12.87 -13.97 7.22
CA GLY A 16 -13.28 -15.37 7.35
C GLY A 16 -14.24 -15.66 8.51
N THR A 17 -14.60 -14.66 9.32
CA THR A 17 -15.54 -14.80 10.43
C THR A 17 -16.78 -13.91 10.26
N TYR A 18 -17.91 -14.37 10.80
CA TYR A 18 -19.15 -13.58 10.76
C TYR A 18 -19.18 -12.56 11.89
N ILE A 19 -19.50 -11.32 11.52
CA ILE A 19 -19.75 -10.21 12.45
C ILE A 19 -21.23 -9.80 12.32
N SER A 20 -21.94 -9.72 13.44
CA SER A 20 -23.35 -9.33 13.43
C SER A 20 -23.52 -7.88 12.98
N GLY A 21 -24.63 -7.56 12.32
CA GLY A 21 -24.93 -6.18 11.93
C GLY A 21 -25.09 -5.22 13.12
N GLU A 22 -25.46 -5.75 14.29
CA GLU A 22 -25.50 -5.02 15.55
C GLU A 22 -24.10 -4.67 16.05
N MET A 23 -23.19 -5.64 16.05
CA MET A 23 -21.81 -5.43 16.48
C MET A 23 -21.11 -4.42 15.58
N LEU A 24 -21.28 -4.53 14.25
CA LEU A 24 -20.74 -3.55 13.29
C LEU A 24 -21.32 -2.15 13.52
N ALA A 25 -22.62 -2.04 13.79
CA ALA A 25 -23.28 -0.76 14.08
C ALA A 25 -22.70 -0.11 15.34
N GLY A 26 -22.50 -0.90 16.41
CA GLY A 26 -21.88 -0.46 17.65
C GLY A 26 -20.43 -0.01 17.45
N GLU A 27 -19.59 -0.83 16.81
CA GLU A 27 -18.16 -0.52 16.58
C GLU A 27 -17.97 0.71 15.68
N CYS A 28 -18.79 0.85 14.64
CA CYS A 28 -18.70 1.98 13.72
C CYS A 28 -19.39 3.26 14.24
N ASN A 29 -20.13 3.17 15.34
CA ASN A 29 -21.03 4.20 15.88
C ASN A 29 -22.01 4.75 14.82
N VAL A 30 -22.74 3.86 14.14
CA VAL A 30 -23.74 4.20 13.11
C VAL A 30 -24.96 3.29 13.20
N SER A 31 -26.04 3.64 12.50
CA SER A 31 -27.25 2.78 12.48
C SER A 31 -27.05 1.48 11.72
N ARG A 32 -27.80 0.42 12.09
CA ARG A 32 -27.84 -0.85 11.33
C ARG A 32 -28.21 -0.65 9.85
N ASN A 33 -29.05 0.35 9.54
CA ASN A 33 -29.38 0.69 8.16
C ASN A 33 -28.18 1.26 7.40
N ALA A 34 -27.34 2.08 8.05
CA ALA A 34 -26.10 2.57 7.46
C ALA A 34 -25.09 1.43 7.21
N ILE A 35 -25.03 0.43 8.11
CA ILE A 35 -24.27 -0.81 7.88
C ILE A 35 -24.79 -1.53 6.64
N TRP A 36 -26.10 -1.80 6.56
CA TRP A 36 -26.71 -2.48 5.41
C TRP A 36 -26.40 -1.78 4.07
N LYS A 37 -26.56 -0.45 4.01
CA LYS A 37 -26.21 0.35 2.82
C LYS A 37 -24.72 0.22 2.47
N SER A 38 -23.84 0.31 3.46
CA SER A 38 -22.39 0.19 3.26
C SER A 38 -22.00 -1.20 2.74
N ILE A 39 -22.60 -2.26 3.29
CA ILE A 39 -22.40 -3.63 2.81
C ILE A 39 -22.88 -3.80 1.38
N ALA A 40 -24.06 -3.27 1.04
CA ALA A 40 -24.59 -3.34 -0.32
C ALA A 40 -23.66 -2.64 -1.31
N GLU A 41 -23.10 -1.49 -0.95
CA GLU A 41 -22.14 -0.77 -1.77
C GLU A 41 -20.79 -1.51 -1.90
N LEU A 42 -20.29 -2.11 -0.81
CA LEU A 42 -19.08 -2.94 -0.85
C LEU A 42 -19.27 -4.14 -1.77
N LYS A 43 -20.40 -4.85 -1.68
CA LYS A 43 -20.73 -5.94 -2.62
C LYS A 43 -20.78 -5.46 -4.06
N LYS A 44 -21.41 -4.31 -4.32
CA LYS A 44 -21.43 -3.69 -5.65
C LYS A 44 -20.02 -3.33 -6.14
N SER A 45 -19.12 -2.98 -5.23
CA SER A 45 -17.70 -2.70 -5.52
C SER A 45 -16.85 -3.98 -5.67
N GLY A 46 -17.47 -5.16 -5.71
CA GLY A 46 -16.80 -6.45 -5.96
C GLY A 46 -16.29 -7.18 -4.72
N TYR A 47 -16.52 -6.67 -3.50
CA TYR A 47 -16.06 -7.36 -2.29
C TYR A 47 -16.84 -8.66 -2.05
N PRO A 48 -16.16 -9.81 -1.85
CA PRO A 48 -16.81 -11.10 -1.62
C PRO A 48 -17.33 -11.17 -0.18
N ILE A 49 -18.50 -10.58 0.06
CA ILE A 49 -19.14 -10.53 1.38
C ILE A 49 -20.33 -11.49 1.42
N LYS A 50 -20.29 -12.48 2.30
CA LYS A 50 -21.44 -13.34 2.61
C LYS A 50 -22.34 -12.64 3.62
N SER A 51 -23.66 -12.74 3.41
CA SER A 51 -24.68 -12.24 4.34
C SER A 51 -25.58 -13.40 4.73
N VAL A 52 -25.75 -13.64 6.02
CA VAL A 52 -26.61 -14.70 6.54
C VAL A 52 -27.54 -14.13 7.61
N THR A 53 -28.84 -14.37 7.47
CA THR A 53 -29.87 -13.96 8.42
C THR A 53 -29.55 -14.49 9.81
N ASN A 54 -29.72 -13.67 10.86
CA ASN A 54 -29.40 -13.99 12.25
C ASN A 54 -27.93 -14.34 12.55
N ARG A 55 -27.01 -14.17 11.59
CA ARG A 55 -25.56 -14.37 11.78
C ARG A 55 -24.74 -13.13 11.45
N GLY A 56 -25.11 -12.40 10.40
CA GLY A 56 -24.47 -11.14 10.00
C GLY A 56 -23.70 -11.23 8.70
N TYR A 57 -22.54 -10.59 8.67
CA TYR A 57 -21.72 -10.35 7.48
C TYR A 57 -20.32 -10.93 7.66
N MET A 58 -19.77 -11.48 6.59
CA MET A 58 -18.41 -12.03 6.57
C MET A 58 -17.74 -11.65 5.27
N LEU A 59 -16.58 -11.00 5.35
CA LEU A 59 -15.66 -10.88 4.22
C LEU A 59 -14.93 -12.21 4.05
N GLU A 60 -14.94 -12.76 2.83
CA GLU A 60 -14.25 -14.03 2.58
C GLU A 60 -12.75 -13.95 2.89
N GLU A 61 -12.20 -15.02 3.46
CA GLU A 61 -10.79 -15.16 3.81
C GLU A 61 -9.86 -14.89 2.61
N THR A 62 -10.30 -15.31 1.43
CA THR A 62 -9.57 -15.20 0.16
C THR A 62 -9.67 -13.81 -0.47
N SER A 63 -10.42 -12.86 0.12
CA SER A 63 -10.50 -11.49 -0.39
C SER A 63 -9.11 -10.84 -0.37
N ASP A 64 -8.64 -10.38 -1.53
CA ASP A 64 -7.34 -9.73 -1.66
C ASP A 64 -7.45 -8.39 -2.39
N ILE A 65 -8.59 -7.71 -2.23
CA ILE A 65 -8.86 -6.42 -2.87
C ILE A 65 -8.05 -5.34 -2.17
N ILE A 66 -7.20 -4.62 -2.92
CA ILE A 66 -6.42 -3.50 -2.37
C ILE A 66 -7.38 -2.40 -1.92
N SER A 67 -7.27 -1.97 -0.67
CA SER A 67 -8.10 -0.92 -0.11
C SER A 67 -7.38 -0.16 0.99
N ARG A 68 -7.73 1.11 1.18
CA ARG A 68 -7.18 1.92 2.27
C ARG A 68 -7.46 1.28 3.63
N ALA A 69 -8.70 0.83 3.84
CA ALA A 69 -9.10 0.15 5.07
C ALA A 69 -8.27 -1.12 5.35
N GLY A 70 -8.01 -1.93 4.32
CA GLY A 70 -7.20 -3.14 4.42
C GLY A 70 -5.73 -2.85 4.71
N ILE A 71 -5.13 -1.85 4.04
CA ILE A 71 -3.74 -1.44 4.30
C ILE A 71 -3.60 -0.90 5.74
N CYS A 72 -4.48 0.03 6.12
CA CYS A 72 -4.42 0.66 7.44
C CYS A 72 -4.68 -0.32 8.59
N MET A 73 -5.39 -1.42 8.36
CA MET A 73 -5.54 -2.49 9.36
C MET A 73 -4.18 -3.03 9.81
N TYR A 74 -3.27 -3.27 8.87
CA TYR A 74 -1.93 -3.79 9.16
C TYR A 74 -0.99 -2.70 9.70
N LEU A 75 -1.12 -1.45 9.25
CA LEU A 75 -0.34 -0.33 9.79
C LEU A 75 -0.66 -0.04 11.26
N ASP A 76 -1.93 -0.15 11.64
CA ASP A 76 -2.38 0.18 13.00
C ASP A 76 -2.14 -0.95 14.00
N SER A 77 -1.96 -2.20 13.53
CA SER A 77 -1.78 -3.39 14.37
C SER A 77 -0.33 -3.62 14.84
N GLY A 78 0.64 -2.86 14.33
CA GLY A 78 2.00 -2.80 14.88
C GLY A 78 2.03 -1.85 16.09
N SER A 79 1.93 -2.39 17.29
CA SER A 79 2.22 -1.72 18.57
C SER A 79 3.74 -1.66 18.82
N ASP A 80 4.16 -0.62 19.53
CA ASP A 80 5.51 -0.34 20.08
C ASP A 80 6.48 0.47 19.21
N ALA A 81 6.06 1.66 18.77
CA ALA A 81 7.00 2.76 18.48
C ALA A 81 6.32 4.11 18.77
N ASP A 82 6.30 4.48 20.05
CA ASP A 82 6.32 5.88 20.44
C ASP A 82 7.65 6.47 19.94
N GLU A 83 7.56 7.45 19.03
CA GLU A 83 8.59 8.44 18.60
C GLU A 83 8.63 8.60 17.06
N GLY A 84 7.98 9.67 16.58
CA GLY A 84 8.35 10.40 15.35
C GLY A 84 8.13 9.78 13.96
N GLY A 85 8.01 8.46 13.83
CA GLY A 85 8.24 7.78 12.54
C GLY A 85 7.07 7.02 11.90
N LYS A 86 5.82 7.09 12.38
CA LYS A 86 4.73 6.26 11.83
C LYS A 86 4.04 6.91 10.63
N ILE A 87 3.88 6.16 9.52
CA ILE A 87 2.95 6.56 8.45
C ILE A 87 1.54 6.63 9.01
N CYS A 88 1.01 7.85 9.09
CA CYS A 88 -0.37 8.08 9.47
C CYS A 88 -1.30 7.48 8.42
N SER A 89 -2.32 6.74 8.86
CA SER A 89 -3.34 6.15 7.96
C SER A 89 -4.03 7.19 7.06
N GLU A 90 -4.03 8.46 7.46
CA GLU A 90 -4.57 9.59 6.68
C GLU A 90 -3.74 9.94 5.45
N LYS A 91 -2.47 9.55 5.42
CA LYS A 91 -1.53 9.77 4.32
C LYS A 91 -1.55 8.69 3.24
N VAL A 92 -2.46 7.71 3.34
CA VAL A 92 -2.59 6.62 2.36
C VAL A 92 -3.79 6.87 1.45
N PHE A 93 -3.53 7.07 0.17
CA PHE A 93 -4.53 7.28 -0.88
C PHE A 93 -4.56 6.08 -1.83
N VAL A 94 -5.75 5.53 -2.08
CA VAL A 94 -5.93 4.33 -2.92
C VAL A 94 -6.87 4.66 -4.08
N TYR A 95 -6.43 4.33 -5.29
CA TYR A 95 -7.12 4.59 -6.54
C TYR A 95 -7.38 3.29 -7.29
N ASP A 96 -8.51 3.21 -8.00
CA ASP A 96 -8.78 2.06 -8.88
C ASP A 96 -7.84 2.08 -10.08
N THR A 97 -7.64 3.23 -10.71
CA THR A 97 -6.75 3.38 -11.86
C THR A 97 -6.06 4.73 -11.84
N LEU A 98 -4.76 4.73 -12.10
CA LEU A 98 -3.96 5.94 -12.34
C LEU A 98 -3.18 5.80 -13.65
N ASP A 99 -2.64 6.90 -14.17
CA ASP A 99 -1.59 6.86 -15.19
C ASP A 99 -0.31 6.27 -14.59
N SER A 100 0.14 6.83 -13.46
CA SER A 100 1.28 6.37 -12.68
C SER A 100 1.15 6.89 -11.25
N THR A 101 1.45 6.05 -10.25
CA THR A 101 1.49 6.45 -8.84
C THR A 101 2.60 7.48 -8.58
N ASN A 102 3.70 7.44 -9.34
CA ASN A 102 4.74 8.48 -9.28
C ASN A 102 4.22 9.81 -9.82
N ASN A 103 3.46 9.79 -10.92
CA ASN A 103 2.89 11.01 -11.48
C ASN A 103 1.86 11.61 -10.53
N GLU A 104 1.06 10.77 -9.87
CA GLU A 104 0.12 11.24 -8.85
C GLU A 104 0.84 11.88 -7.66
N ALA A 105 1.92 11.29 -7.17
CA ALA A 105 2.76 11.89 -6.13
C ALA A 105 3.32 13.27 -6.57
N LYS A 106 3.81 13.39 -7.81
CA LYS A 106 4.29 14.67 -8.37
C LYS A 106 3.19 15.72 -8.43
N ARG A 107 2.00 15.36 -8.93
CA ARG A 107 0.84 16.27 -8.97
C ARG A 107 0.53 16.78 -7.57
N ASN A 108 0.48 15.90 -6.58
CA ASN A 108 0.15 16.28 -5.21
C ASN A 108 1.23 17.16 -4.56
N LEU A 109 2.52 16.98 -4.88
CA LEU A 109 3.59 17.89 -4.43
C LEU A 109 3.50 19.28 -5.06
N ILE A 110 3.05 19.38 -6.31
CA ILE A 110 2.89 20.67 -7.01
C ILE A 110 1.69 21.46 -6.49
N PHE A 111 0.56 20.77 -6.24
CA PHE A 111 -0.72 21.43 -5.94
C PHE A 111 -1.05 21.55 -4.45
N SER A 112 -0.29 20.90 -3.56
CA SER A 112 -0.55 20.95 -2.12
C SER A 112 0.34 22.00 -1.45
N ASN A 113 -0.29 23.01 -0.85
CA ASN A 113 0.40 24.15 -0.21
C ASN A 113 1.06 23.85 1.16
N ASP A 114 1.05 22.61 1.67
CA ASP A 114 1.83 22.15 2.86
C ASP A 114 1.37 20.79 3.43
N SER A 115 0.26 20.21 2.95
CA SER A 115 -0.33 19.01 3.59
C SER A 115 0.29 17.67 3.16
N MET A 116 0.91 17.60 1.98
CA MET A 116 1.44 16.36 1.40
C MET A 116 2.95 16.28 1.60
N THR A 117 3.33 15.90 2.82
CA THR A 117 4.72 15.82 3.27
C THR A 117 5.25 14.39 3.24
N HIS A 118 6.48 14.21 3.72
CA HIS A 118 7.08 12.91 4.04
C HIS A 118 6.08 11.83 4.45
N GLY A 119 6.18 10.65 3.86
CA GLY A 119 5.35 9.50 4.22
C GLY A 119 4.00 9.43 3.53
N THR A 120 3.69 10.35 2.61
CA THR A 120 2.47 10.27 1.81
C THR A 120 2.56 9.15 0.79
N VAL A 121 1.53 8.32 0.73
CA VAL A 121 1.47 7.09 -0.08
C VAL A 121 0.33 7.14 -1.07
N PHE A 122 0.63 6.90 -2.34
CA PHE A 122 -0.34 6.76 -3.42
C PHE A 122 -0.31 5.33 -3.93
N VAL A 123 -1.44 4.64 -3.90
CA VAL A 123 -1.59 3.24 -4.31
C VAL A 123 -2.57 3.16 -5.47
N ALA A 124 -2.25 2.40 -6.51
CA ALA A 124 -3.17 2.11 -7.61
C ALA A 124 -3.42 0.61 -7.74
N ARG A 125 -4.66 0.20 -8.01
CA ARG A 125 -4.95 -1.19 -8.39
C ARG A 125 -4.43 -1.51 -9.80
N GLN A 126 -4.39 -0.52 -10.67
CA GLN A 126 -3.87 -0.60 -12.03
C GLN A 126 -3.22 0.73 -12.43
N GLN A 127 -2.17 0.67 -13.27
CA GLN A 127 -1.61 1.84 -13.94
C GLN A 127 -1.74 1.72 -15.47
N THR A 128 -2.15 2.79 -16.14
CA THR A 128 -2.28 2.83 -17.61
C THR A 128 -0.97 3.24 -18.30
N ALA A 129 -0.07 3.90 -17.59
CA ALA A 129 1.22 4.40 -18.08
C ALA A 129 2.34 4.20 -17.05
N GLY A 130 2.40 3.00 -16.45
CA GLY A 130 3.45 2.64 -15.49
C GLY A 130 4.85 2.79 -16.09
N ARG A 131 5.81 3.30 -15.29
CA ARG A 131 7.15 3.68 -15.75
C ARG A 131 8.23 2.92 -15.00
N GLY A 132 9.31 2.62 -15.71
CA GLY A 132 10.58 2.13 -15.17
C GLY A 132 11.72 3.10 -15.47
N HIS A 133 12.95 2.68 -15.18
CA HIS A 133 14.15 3.47 -15.43
C HIS A 133 14.32 3.79 -16.92
N SER A 134 14.98 4.92 -17.20
CA SER A 134 15.33 5.38 -18.55
C SER A 134 14.15 5.46 -19.53
N GLY A 135 12.95 5.75 -19.01
CA GLY A 135 11.73 5.86 -19.81
C GLY A 135 11.11 4.54 -20.26
N SER A 136 11.62 3.40 -19.79
CA SER A 136 10.98 2.09 -20.04
C SER A 136 9.56 2.05 -19.44
N SER A 137 8.68 1.23 -20.02
CA SER A 137 7.36 0.98 -19.45
C SER A 137 7.42 -0.12 -18.40
N PHE A 138 6.66 0.05 -17.32
CA PHE A 138 6.42 -1.00 -16.34
C PHE A 138 4.96 -1.44 -16.44
N SER A 139 4.74 -2.68 -16.90
CA SER A 139 3.39 -3.25 -17.04
C SER A 139 2.72 -3.37 -15.66
N SER A 140 1.58 -2.70 -15.48
CA SER A 140 0.86 -2.62 -14.22
C SER A 140 -0.64 -2.93 -14.36
N PRO A 141 -1.04 -4.13 -14.81
CA PRO A 141 -2.45 -4.52 -14.86
C PRO A 141 -3.02 -4.71 -13.45
N GLU A 142 -4.35 -4.80 -13.34
CA GLU A 142 -4.98 -5.24 -12.10
C GLU A 142 -4.42 -6.60 -11.67
N GLY A 143 -4.20 -6.76 -10.36
CA GLY A 143 -3.68 -7.99 -9.77
C GLY A 143 -2.28 -7.84 -9.14
N GLY A 144 -1.52 -6.81 -9.54
CA GLY A 144 -0.24 -6.47 -8.90
C GLY A 144 -0.39 -5.54 -7.68
N ILE A 145 0.76 -5.02 -7.24
CA ILE A 145 0.89 -4.00 -6.19
C ILE A 145 1.67 -2.84 -6.80
N TYR A 146 1.07 -1.65 -6.85
CA TYR A 146 1.73 -0.45 -7.38
C TYR A 146 1.47 0.70 -6.43
N PHE A 147 2.54 1.25 -5.87
CA PHE A 147 2.43 2.42 -5.01
C PHE A 147 3.67 3.28 -5.06
N SER A 148 3.51 4.54 -4.64
CA SER A 148 4.59 5.49 -4.52
C SER A 148 4.56 6.17 -3.16
N VAL A 149 5.74 6.43 -2.59
CA VAL A 149 5.90 7.12 -1.31
C VAL A 149 6.69 8.41 -1.52
N ILE A 150 6.19 9.52 -0.98
CA ILE A 150 6.93 10.79 -0.90
C ILE A 150 7.90 10.70 0.28
N LEU A 151 9.18 10.98 0.02
CA LEU A 151 10.25 10.98 1.00
C LEU A 151 10.92 12.37 1.01
N GLU A 152 11.40 12.77 2.17
CA GLU A 152 12.06 14.07 2.36
C GLU A 152 13.56 13.82 2.53
N PRO A 153 14.42 14.57 1.82
CA PRO A 153 15.86 14.31 1.83
C PRO A 153 16.51 14.39 3.21
N GLU A 154 16.03 15.26 4.10
CA GLU A 154 16.52 15.36 5.48
C GLU A 154 16.38 14.05 6.25
N MET A 155 15.28 13.34 6.05
CA MET A 155 15.01 12.07 6.71
C MET A 155 15.91 10.96 6.19
N ILE A 156 16.27 11.00 4.90
CA ILE A 156 17.14 9.99 4.30
C ILE A 156 18.63 10.27 4.53
N ARG A 157 19.06 11.53 4.51
CA ARG A 157 20.47 11.93 4.70
C ARG A 157 21.06 11.43 6.02
N LYS A 158 20.23 11.22 7.05
CA LYS A 158 20.65 10.66 8.36
C LYS A 158 21.26 9.26 8.28
N LYS A 159 21.08 8.52 7.19
CA LYS A 159 21.46 7.10 7.10
C LYS A 159 22.67 6.80 6.22
N ASP A 160 23.18 7.78 5.47
CA ASP A 160 24.34 7.64 4.55
C ASP A 160 24.26 6.45 3.56
N ILE A 161 23.03 6.06 3.19
CA ILE A 161 22.75 4.97 2.24
C ILE A 161 21.96 5.56 1.06
N PRO A 162 22.25 5.17 -0.20
CA PRO A 162 21.46 5.60 -1.34
C PRO A 162 19.98 5.22 -1.17
N VAL A 163 19.07 6.20 -1.34
CA VAL A 163 17.61 6.07 -1.14
C VAL A 163 17.05 4.79 -1.77
N THR A 164 17.43 4.50 -3.03
CA THR A 164 16.95 3.32 -3.75
C THR A 164 17.45 2.01 -3.17
N THR A 165 18.67 1.98 -2.62
CA THR A 165 19.21 0.79 -1.92
C THR A 165 18.40 0.52 -0.66
N PHE A 166 18.14 1.56 0.14
CA PHE A 166 17.32 1.44 1.34
C PHE A 166 15.91 0.90 1.03
N ILE A 167 15.26 1.42 -0.01
CA ILE A 167 13.94 0.94 -0.43
C ILE A 167 14.00 -0.53 -0.86
N SER A 168 15.02 -0.91 -1.64
CA SER A 168 15.16 -2.29 -2.10
C SER A 168 15.45 -3.28 -0.98
N ASP A 169 16.20 -2.87 0.04
CA ASP A 169 16.49 -3.71 1.20
C ASP A 169 15.20 -3.91 2.03
N THR A 170 14.43 -2.85 2.23
CA THR A 170 13.12 -2.93 2.91
C THR A 170 12.14 -3.85 2.16
N VAL A 171 12.06 -3.74 0.83
CA VAL A 171 11.22 -4.62 0.01
C VAL A 171 11.70 -6.07 0.13
N THR A 172 13.00 -6.31 0.03
CA THR A 172 13.63 -7.63 0.18
C THR A 172 13.24 -8.25 1.52
N ASP A 173 13.51 -7.57 2.63
CA ASP A 173 13.22 -8.06 3.98
C ASP A 173 11.75 -8.42 4.18
N VAL A 174 10.83 -7.60 3.67
CA VAL A 174 9.39 -7.87 3.75
C VAL A 174 9.01 -9.09 2.92
N LEU A 175 9.50 -9.20 1.67
CA LEU A 175 9.18 -10.33 0.80
C LEU A 175 9.73 -11.64 1.35
N GLU A 176 10.98 -11.66 1.82
CA GLU A 176 11.61 -12.85 2.41
C GLU A 176 10.86 -13.29 3.67
N ARG A 177 10.53 -12.35 4.56
CA ARG A 177 9.80 -12.67 5.80
C ARG A 177 8.37 -13.16 5.54
N LEU A 178 7.62 -12.49 4.66
CA LEU A 178 6.21 -12.83 4.44
C LEU A 178 6.03 -14.12 3.65
N TYR A 179 6.93 -14.41 2.70
CA TYR A 179 6.77 -15.52 1.77
C TYR A 179 7.79 -16.62 1.92
N GLN A 180 8.76 -16.48 2.83
CA GLN A 180 9.81 -17.47 3.07
C GLN A 180 10.59 -17.82 1.79
N VAL A 181 10.82 -16.80 0.95
CA VAL A 181 11.59 -16.90 -0.30
C VAL A 181 12.96 -16.26 -0.11
N LYS A 182 13.92 -16.64 -0.95
CA LYS A 182 15.19 -15.91 -1.07
C LYS A 182 15.08 -14.91 -2.21
N THR A 183 15.42 -13.66 -1.93
CA THR A 183 15.43 -12.59 -2.92
C THR A 183 16.85 -12.20 -3.31
N GLU A 184 16.98 -11.57 -4.47
CA GLU A 184 18.23 -10.99 -4.94
C GLU A 184 17.94 -9.60 -5.51
N ARG A 185 18.63 -8.60 -4.98
CA ARG A 185 18.64 -7.26 -5.55
C ARG A 185 19.62 -7.20 -6.72
N ARG A 186 19.16 -6.68 -7.86
CA ARG A 186 20.00 -6.42 -9.03
C ARG A 186 20.25 -4.93 -9.23
N ARG A 187 21.28 -4.63 -10.03
CA ARG A 187 21.77 -3.27 -10.28
C ARG A 187 20.74 -2.34 -10.92
N ASP A 188 19.70 -2.88 -11.57
CA ASP A 188 18.59 -2.14 -12.19
C ASP A 188 17.48 -1.77 -11.17
N SER A 189 17.82 -1.58 -9.89
CA SER A 189 16.88 -1.24 -8.81
C SER A 189 15.71 -2.22 -8.72
N SER A 190 16.00 -3.50 -8.93
CA SER A 190 14.96 -4.53 -9.06
C SER A 190 15.23 -5.70 -8.14
N VAL A 191 14.14 -6.32 -7.67
CA VAL A 191 14.20 -7.49 -6.79
C VAL A 191 13.75 -8.71 -7.57
N TYR A 192 14.51 -9.79 -7.44
CA TYR A 192 14.30 -11.06 -8.10
C TYR A 192 14.08 -12.16 -7.07
N VAL A 193 13.34 -13.20 -7.46
CA VAL A 193 13.29 -14.48 -6.75
C VAL A 193 13.69 -15.56 -7.75
N GLY A 194 14.85 -16.17 -7.53
CA GLY A 194 15.52 -16.99 -8.56
C GLY A 194 15.83 -16.16 -9.81
N SER A 195 15.34 -16.59 -10.97
CA SER A 195 15.51 -15.89 -12.24
C SER A 195 14.42 -14.85 -12.54
N GLU A 196 13.34 -14.81 -11.76
CA GLU A 196 12.16 -14.01 -12.05
C GLU A 196 12.22 -12.62 -11.40
N LYS A 197 12.00 -11.57 -12.19
CA LYS A 197 11.87 -10.20 -11.67
C LYS A 197 10.50 -10.04 -10.98
N VAL A 198 10.50 -9.90 -9.67
CA VAL A 198 9.26 -9.76 -8.87
C VAL A 198 8.93 -8.32 -8.53
N CYS A 199 9.94 -7.45 -8.39
CA CYS A 199 9.74 -6.04 -8.07
C CYS A 199 10.63 -5.14 -8.93
N GLY A 200 10.11 -3.98 -9.35
CA GLY A 200 10.88 -2.87 -9.86
C GLY A 200 10.69 -1.65 -8.97
N ILE A 201 11.79 -0.94 -8.69
CA ILE A 201 11.79 0.28 -7.89
C ILE A 201 12.27 1.42 -8.78
N LEU A 202 11.56 2.54 -8.74
CA LEU A 202 11.88 3.76 -9.47
C LEU A 202 11.86 4.94 -8.49
N THR A 203 13.03 5.45 -8.13
CA THR A 203 13.17 6.66 -7.32
C THR A 203 13.39 7.86 -8.23
N GLU A 204 12.54 8.89 -8.09
CA GLU A 204 12.67 10.16 -8.82
C GLU A 204 12.88 11.30 -7.82
N GLY A 205 13.84 12.19 -8.08
CA GLY A 205 14.08 13.38 -7.27
C GLY A 205 13.35 14.60 -7.84
N ILE A 206 12.82 15.43 -6.96
CA ILE A 206 12.41 16.81 -7.26
C ILE A 206 13.50 17.71 -6.71
N SER A 207 14.06 18.57 -7.56
CA SER A 207 15.15 19.48 -7.20
C SER A 207 14.70 20.92 -7.29
N ASP A 208 15.16 21.73 -6.33
CA ASP A 208 15.14 23.18 -6.43
C ASP A 208 16.36 23.62 -7.25
N LEU A 209 16.12 24.38 -8.31
CA LEU A 209 17.17 24.80 -9.24
C LEU A 209 18.05 25.93 -8.67
N GLU A 210 17.54 26.72 -7.73
CA GLU A 210 18.27 27.83 -7.12
C GLU A 210 19.25 27.30 -6.06
N THR A 211 18.83 26.30 -5.28
CA THR A 211 19.69 25.70 -4.24
C THR A 211 20.54 24.54 -4.78
N GLY A 212 20.10 23.90 -5.87
CA GLY A 212 20.70 22.66 -6.38
C GLY A 212 20.42 21.44 -5.50
N GLU A 213 19.58 21.60 -4.47
CA GLU A 213 19.22 20.52 -3.56
C GLU A 213 17.95 19.81 -4.00
N TYR A 214 17.80 18.54 -3.60
CA TYR A 214 16.53 17.86 -3.70
C TYR A 214 15.58 18.42 -2.64
N SER A 215 14.34 18.72 -3.02
CA SER A 215 13.24 19.04 -2.11
C SER A 215 12.52 17.77 -1.66
N ASN A 216 12.33 16.81 -2.56
CA ASN A 216 11.67 15.54 -2.28
C ASN A 216 12.23 14.40 -3.14
N TYR A 217 12.08 13.17 -2.65
CA TYR A 217 12.18 11.96 -3.46
C TYR A 217 10.81 11.30 -3.56
N ILE A 218 10.52 10.70 -4.70
CA ILE A 218 9.33 9.88 -4.93
C ILE A 218 9.80 8.46 -5.21
N ALA A 219 9.47 7.54 -4.30
CA ALA A 219 9.83 6.14 -4.38
C ALA A 219 8.66 5.33 -4.94
N GLY A 220 8.69 5.02 -6.24
CA GLY A 220 7.75 4.12 -6.89
C GLY A 220 8.15 2.66 -6.74
N ILE A 221 7.22 1.83 -6.29
CA ILE A 221 7.41 0.40 -6.03
C ILE A 221 6.32 -0.37 -6.77
N GLY A 222 6.74 -1.21 -7.72
CA GLY A 222 5.85 -2.07 -8.50
C GLY A 222 6.19 -3.54 -8.28
N ILE A 223 5.28 -4.31 -7.67
CA ILE A 223 5.44 -5.74 -7.40
C ILE A 223 4.44 -6.54 -8.24
N ARG A 224 4.97 -7.54 -8.94
CA ARG A 224 4.21 -8.53 -9.72
C ARG A 224 3.69 -9.64 -8.80
N ALA A 225 2.55 -9.39 -8.16
CA ALA A 225 1.99 -10.30 -7.17
C ALA A 225 1.62 -11.68 -7.76
N GLU A 226 1.34 -11.76 -9.06
CA GLU A 226 1.15 -13.01 -9.78
C GLU A 226 2.41 -13.89 -9.79
N LYS A 227 3.60 -13.26 -9.88
CA LYS A 227 4.89 -13.97 -9.83
C LYS A 227 5.16 -14.49 -8.44
N LEU A 228 4.91 -13.68 -7.41
CA LEU A 228 4.99 -14.13 -6.01
C LEU A 228 4.09 -15.34 -5.80
N ARG A 229 2.79 -15.23 -6.13
CA ARG A 229 1.83 -16.35 -6.02
C ARG A 229 2.33 -17.61 -6.71
N SER A 230 2.89 -17.49 -7.92
CA SER A 230 3.40 -18.66 -8.67
C SER A 230 4.58 -19.36 -7.99
N ILE A 231 5.36 -18.62 -7.20
CA ILE A 231 6.55 -19.15 -6.52
C ILE A 231 6.19 -19.80 -5.18
N HIS A 232 5.37 -19.15 -4.35
CA HIS A 232 5.12 -19.60 -2.98
C HIS A 232 3.74 -20.25 -2.77
N GLY A 233 2.85 -20.23 -3.77
CA GLY A 233 1.56 -20.94 -3.75
C GLY A 233 0.47 -20.35 -2.83
N LEU A 234 0.76 -19.28 -2.08
CA LEU A 234 -0.20 -18.63 -1.17
C LEU A 234 -0.82 -17.37 -1.79
N SER A 235 -1.84 -16.82 -1.13
CA SER A 235 -2.33 -15.49 -1.45
C SER A 235 -1.23 -14.44 -1.24
N PRO A 236 -1.06 -13.45 -2.14
CA PRO A 236 -0.10 -12.38 -1.95
C PRO A 236 -0.41 -11.49 -0.74
N GLN A 237 -1.64 -11.46 -0.21
CA GLN A 237 -2.00 -10.56 0.91
C GLN A 237 -1.59 -9.10 0.61
N ARG A 238 -2.00 -8.56 -0.53
CA ARG A 238 -1.46 -7.32 -1.11
C ARG A 238 -1.54 -6.12 -0.16
N ASN A 239 -2.63 -6.00 0.59
CA ASN A 239 -2.78 -4.96 1.62
C ASN A 239 -1.69 -5.04 2.71
N ARG A 240 -1.36 -6.25 3.16
CA ARG A 240 -0.33 -6.50 4.17
C ARG A 240 1.05 -6.15 3.65
N VAL A 241 1.39 -6.57 2.43
CA VAL A 241 2.67 -6.26 1.79
C VAL A 241 2.91 -4.76 1.71
N ILE A 242 1.90 -4.03 1.22
CA ILE A 242 1.95 -2.57 1.12
C ILE A 242 2.20 -1.97 2.51
N ALA A 243 1.41 -2.36 3.52
CA ALA A 243 1.54 -1.87 4.88
C ALA A 243 2.91 -2.16 5.51
N GLU A 244 3.43 -3.39 5.34
CA GLU A 244 4.71 -3.81 5.92
C GLU A 244 5.90 -3.11 5.25
N ILE A 245 5.86 -2.86 3.93
CA ILE A 245 6.90 -2.08 3.25
C ILE A 245 6.85 -0.63 3.71
N ILE A 246 5.66 -0.02 3.72
CA ILE A 246 5.43 1.35 4.20
C ILE A 246 5.92 1.53 5.64
N GLY A 247 5.55 0.60 6.55
CA GLY A 247 6.01 0.61 7.94
C GLY A 247 7.52 0.36 8.06
N GLY A 248 8.08 -0.53 7.26
CA GLY A 248 9.53 -0.78 7.21
C GLY A 248 10.32 0.45 6.78
N LEU A 249 9.82 1.21 5.80
CA LEU A 249 10.42 2.49 5.40
C LEU A 249 10.36 3.51 6.53
N SER A 250 9.34 3.42 7.40
CA SER A 250 9.05 4.40 8.45
C SER A 250 9.85 4.20 9.74
N LEU A 251 10.35 2.99 10.00
CA LEU A 251 11.26 2.70 11.11
C LEU A 251 12.62 3.42 11.03
N TRP A 252 12.89 4.09 9.91
CA TRP A 252 14.17 4.73 9.62
C TRP A 252 14.10 6.25 9.54
N TRP A 253 12.95 6.82 9.90
CA TRP A 253 12.67 8.25 9.94
C TRP A 253 13.25 8.91 11.19
#